data_AF-A0A3B3TNE6-F1
#
_entry.id   AF-A0A3B3TNE6-F1
#
_cell.length_a   1.000
_cell.length_b   1.000
_cell.length_c   1.000
_cell.angle_alpha   90.00
_cell.angle_beta   90.00
_cell.angle_gamma   90.00
#
_symmetry.space_group_name_H-M   'P 1'
#
loop_
_entity.id
_entity.type
_entity.pdbx_description
1 polymer ?
#
loop_
_entity_poly.entity_id
_entity_poly.type
_entity_poly.pdbx_seq_one_letter_code
_entity_poly.pdbx_strand_id
1 'polypeptide(L)'
;KLACVVLRVALDLMFLEAGKHVCVEYPMALSYQAAAQLWDLAQKKGVVLHEEHIELLTEDYKQLKKEVEGKTLLEGSLHFAGGALKPGFGFPAFSGIARLSWLVDLFGELSVRAATFEEDAKQGYSKMTAQLLTSDSKLDIIFFLTKLHYKCPLHGKNKLLLVGFSLLAKIPLAKECPVCLKATEKHLQH
;
A
#
# COMPACT_ATOMS: atom_id res chain seq x y z
N LYS A 1 -21.41 7.53 -1.21
CA LYS A 1 -20.65 8.24 -0.15
C LYS A 1 -19.16 8.27 -0.48
N LEU A 2 -18.81 8.96 -1.57
CA LEU A 2 -17.45 9.36 -1.99
C LEU A 2 -16.93 10.57 -1.17
N ALA A 3 -17.72 11.03 -0.20
CA ALA A 3 -17.64 12.37 0.36
C ALA A 3 -16.39 12.61 1.23
N CYS A 4 -15.78 11.60 1.85
CA CYS A 4 -14.72 11.85 2.82
C CYS A 4 -13.41 12.36 2.18
N VAL A 5 -12.95 11.72 1.10
CA VAL A 5 -11.68 12.12 0.43
C VAL A 5 -11.92 13.19 -0.64
N VAL A 6 -13.07 13.21 -1.31
CA VAL A 6 -13.41 14.30 -2.25
C VAL A 6 -13.56 15.63 -1.50
N LEU A 7 -14.16 15.61 -0.30
CA LEU A 7 -14.22 16.79 0.55
C LEU A 7 -12.82 17.21 1.04
N ARG A 8 -11.90 16.26 1.24
CA ARG A 8 -10.51 16.54 1.64
C ARG A 8 -9.78 17.35 0.57
N VAL A 9 -9.75 16.88 -0.67
CA VAL A 9 -9.13 17.63 -1.79
C VAL A 9 -9.74 19.03 -1.94
N ALA A 10 -11.06 19.16 -1.81
CA ALA A 10 -11.72 20.47 -1.89
C ALA A 10 -11.29 21.41 -0.75
N LEU A 11 -11.18 20.91 0.48
CA LEU A 11 -10.70 21.68 1.63
C LEU A 11 -9.23 22.09 1.45
N ASP A 12 -8.38 21.16 1.00
CA ASP A 12 -6.96 21.41 0.78
C ASP A 12 -6.75 22.52 -0.26
N LEU A 13 -7.50 22.48 -1.37
CA LEU A 13 -7.52 23.56 -2.36
C LEU A 13 -7.87 24.91 -1.72
N MET A 14 -8.89 24.96 -0.86
CA MET A 14 -9.30 26.20 -0.20
C MET A 14 -8.21 26.77 0.73
N PHE A 15 -7.54 25.91 1.50
CA PHE A 15 -6.44 26.33 2.38
C PHE A 15 -5.22 26.81 1.59
N LEU A 16 -4.83 26.08 0.54
CA LEU A 16 -3.73 26.48 -0.33
C LEU A 16 -4.04 27.78 -1.07
N GLU A 17 -5.27 27.95 -1.59
CA GLU A 17 -5.71 29.22 -2.21
C GLU A 17 -5.61 30.41 -1.25
N ALA A 18 -5.93 30.19 0.03
CA ALA A 18 -5.80 31.17 1.10
C ALA A 18 -4.36 31.37 1.61
N GLY A 19 -3.35 30.77 0.94
CA GLY A 19 -1.93 30.91 1.30
C GLY A 19 -1.57 30.24 2.62
N LYS A 20 -2.26 29.16 3.00
CA LYS A 20 -1.96 28.38 4.20
C LYS A 20 -1.11 27.16 3.83
N HIS A 21 -0.21 26.80 4.74
CA HIS A 21 0.45 25.49 4.72
C HIS A 21 -0.57 24.40 5.06
N VAL A 22 -0.45 23.23 4.44
CA VAL A 22 -1.40 22.11 4.58
C VAL A 22 -0.63 20.83 4.89
N CYS A 23 -1.13 20.07 5.87
CA CYS A 23 -0.66 18.74 6.25
C CYS A 23 -1.86 17.79 6.21
N VAL A 24 -1.76 16.68 5.48
CA VAL A 24 -2.83 15.70 5.28
C VAL A 24 -2.36 14.28 5.55
N GLU A 25 -3.23 13.44 6.07
CA GLU A 25 -2.99 11.99 6.14
C GLU A 25 -3.10 11.36 4.75
N TYR A 26 -2.36 10.28 4.50
CA TYR A 26 -2.47 9.53 3.26
C TYR A 26 -3.85 8.84 3.09
N PRO A 27 -4.32 8.66 1.85
CA PRO A 27 -3.79 9.28 0.63
C PRO A 27 -4.27 10.74 0.51
N MET A 28 -3.39 11.65 0.08
CA MET A 28 -3.69 13.07 -0.20
C MET A 28 -4.87 13.20 -1.17
N ALA A 29 -4.90 12.35 -2.21
CA ALA A 29 -6.00 12.29 -3.16
C ALA A 29 -6.24 10.86 -3.68
N LEU A 30 -7.45 10.60 -4.18
CA LEU A 30 -7.81 9.33 -4.84
C LEU A 30 -7.61 9.37 -6.36
N SER A 31 -6.89 10.37 -6.87
CA SER A 31 -6.47 10.43 -8.27
C SER A 31 -5.15 11.17 -8.38
N TYR A 32 -4.32 10.72 -9.32
CA TYR A 32 -3.05 11.38 -9.64
C TYR A 32 -3.26 12.83 -10.06
N GLN A 33 -4.26 13.11 -10.90
CA GLN A 33 -4.55 14.46 -11.39
C GLN A 33 -4.86 15.44 -10.24
N ALA A 34 -5.66 15.02 -9.26
CA ALA A 34 -5.96 15.85 -8.10
C ALA A 34 -4.72 16.10 -7.22
N ALA A 35 -3.90 15.07 -7.00
CA ALA A 35 -2.65 15.23 -6.24
C ALA A 35 -1.68 16.19 -6.95
N ALA A 36 -1.53 16.07 -8.27
CA ALA A 36 -0.71 16.98 -9.07
C ALA A 36 -1.21 18.43 -9.00
N GLN A 37 -2.53 18.64 -9.10
CA GLN A 37 -3.13 19.97 -8.96
C GLN A 37 -2.87 20.61 -7.59
N LEU A 38 -2.96 19.84 -6.50
CA LEU A 38 -2.64 20.31 -5.16
C LEU A 38 -1.17 20.72 -5.05
N TRP A 39 -0.28 19.89 -5.58
CA TRP A 39 1.16 20.17 -5.63
C TRP A 39 1.49 21.45 -6.42
N ASP A 40 0.96 21.58 -7.63
CA ASP A 40 1.15 22.76 -8.48
C ASP A 40 0.66 24.03 -7.79
N LEU A 41 -0.50 23.96 -7.13
CA LEU A 41 -1.06 25.08 -6.40
C LEU A 41 -0.20 25.46 -5.19
N ALA A 42 0.26 24.49 -4.40
CA ALA A 42 1.13 24.74 -3.25
C ALA A 42 2.44 25.41 -3.68
N GLN A 43 3.06 24.91 -4.76
CA GLN A 43 4.25 25.52 -5.34
C GLN A 43 3.99 26.95 -5.81
N LYS A 44 2.90 27.18 -6.57
CA LYS A 44 2.51 28.50 -7.05
C LYS A 44 2.27 29.51 -5.92
N LYS A 45 1.73 29.05 -4.79
CA LYS A 45 1.44 29.88 -3.62
C LYS A 45 2.64 30.06 -2.69
N GLY A 46 3.73 29.32 -2.91
CA GLY A 46 4.92 29.35 -2.04
C GLY A 46 4.65 28.80 -0.64
N VAL A 47 3.73 27.82 -0.52
CA VAL A 47 3.37 27.19 0.76
C VAL A 47 3.80 25.74 0.79
N VAL A 48 3.81 25.16 2.00
CA VAL A 48 4.15 23.76 2.22
C VAL A 48 2.89 22.92 2.12
N LEU A 49 2.94 21.88 1.32
CA LEU A 49 1.97 20.78 1.28
C LEU A 49 2.70 19.51 1.71
N HIS A 50 2.25 18.89 2.80
CA HIS A 50 2.82 17.67 3.34
C HIS A 50 1.77 16.56 3.40
N GLU A 51 2.08 15.42 2.78
CA GLU A 51 1.36 14.16 3.01
C GLU A 51 2.13 13.36 4.06
N GLU A 52 1.43 13.03 5.13
CA GLU A 52 1.95 12.22 6.22
C GLU A 52 2.04 10.75 5.77
N HIS A 53 3.18 10.13 6.07
CA HIS A 53 3.49 8.72 5.79
C HIS A 53 4.08 8.04 7.04
N ILE A 54 3.28 7.91 8.10
CA ILE A 54 3.68 7.34 9.40
C ILE A 54 4.19 5.91 9.28
N GLU A 55 3.77 5.18 8.26
CA GLU A 55 4.24 3.82 7.99
C GLU A 55 5.77 3.76 7.85
N LEU A 56 6.41 4.82 7.34
CA LEU A 56 7.87 4.91 7.17
C LEU A 56 8.58 5.27 8.49
N LEU A 57 7.83 5.63 9.54
CA LEU A 57 8.37 5.99 10.85
C LEU A 57 8.19 4.87 11.89
N THR A 58 7.53 3.77 11.52
CA THR A 58 7.30 2.62 12.41
C THR A 58 8.59 1.84 12.69
N GLU A 59 8.68 1.23 13.87
CA GLU A 59 9.84 0.39 14.23
C GLU A 59 9.95 -0.84 13.33
N ASP A 60 8.83 -1.45 12.94
CA ASP A 60 8.81 -2.58 11.99
C ASP A 60 9.44 -2.19 10.65
N TYR A 61 9.14 -0.99 10.14
CA TYR A 61 9.74 -0.48 8.92
C TYR A 61 11.25 -0.21 9.07
N LYS A 62 11.66 0.45 10.16
CA LYS A 62 13.07 0.73 10.43
C LYS A 62 13.89 -0.55 10.52
N GLN A 63 13.33 -1.59 11.13
CA GLN A 63 13.96 -2.90 11.21
C GLN A 63 14.10 -3.54 9.82
N LEU A 64 13.02 -3.54 9.02
CA LEU A 64 13.05 -4.04 7.65
C LEU A 64 14.09 -3.29 6.79
N LYS A 65 14.15 -1.97 6.92
CA LYS A 65 15.11 -1.13 6.18
C LYS A 65 16.56 -1.52 6.47
N LYS A 66 16.89 -1.75 7.75
CA LYS A 66 18.22 -2.26 8.15
C LYS A 66 18.50 -3.67 7.62
N GLU A 67 17.47 -4.52 7.54
CA GLU A 67 17.64 -5.89 7.08
C GLU A 67 17.90 -5.99 5.58
N VAL A 68 17.37 -5.07 4.76
CA VAL A 68 17.59 -5.05 3.31
C VAL A 68 18.77 -4.18 2.89
N GLU A 69 19.29 -3.33 3.79
CA GLU A 69 20.41 -2.44 3.50
C GLU A 69 21.64 -3.20 3.00
N GLY A 70 22.21 -2.73 1.88
CA GLY A 70 23.37 -3.36 1.24
C GLY A 70 23.09 -4.71 0.57
N LYS A 71 21.83 -5.16 0.49
CA LYS A 71 21.45 -6.40 -0.19
C LYS A 71 20.75 -6.11 -1.51
N THR A 72 20.99 -6.98 -2.49
CA THR A 72 20.25 -6.98 -3.75
C THR A 72 19.02 -7.86 -3.61
N LEU A 73 17.85 -7.29 -3.88
CA LEU A 73 16.61 -8.05 -3.98
C LEU A 73 16.69 -9.01 -5.18
N LEU A 74 16.13 -10.22 -5.08
CA LEU A 74 16.00 -11.16 -6.20
C LEU A 74 14.53 -11.32 -6.61
N GLU A 75 13.69 -11.53 -5.61
CA GLU A 75 12.24 -11.58 -5.70
C GLU A 75 11.70 -11.20 -4.30
N GLY A 76 10.45 -10.79 -4.23
CA GLY A 76 9.82 -10.49 -2.96
C GLY A 76 8.32 -10.58 -3.01
N SER A 77 7.68 -10.85 -1.89
CA SER A 77 6.24 -10.65 -1.79
C SER A 77 5.82 -9.95 -0.49
N LEU A 78 4.87 -9.03 -0.64
CA LEU A 78 4.36 -8.22 0.45
C LEU A 78 2.86 -8.47 0.57
N HIS A 79 2.44 -9.11 1.66
CA HIS A 79 1.03 -9.38 1.92
C HIS A 79 0.52 -8.55 3.10
N PHE A 80 -0.52 -7.76 2.84
CA PHE A 80 -1.26 -7.09 3.89
C PHE A 80 -2.70 -7.56 3.90
N ALA A 81 -3.10 -8.15 5.04
CA ALA A 81 -4.47 -8.52 5.33
C ALA A 81 -5.06 -7.55 6.36
N GLY A 82 -6.25 -7.03 6.09
CA GLY A 82 -6.97 -6.17 7.03
C GLY A 82 -8.48 -6.44 7.06
N GLY A 83 -9.16 -5.82 8.02
CA GLY A 83 -10.62 -5.81 8.05
C GLY A 83 -11.22 -5.07 6.85
N ALA A 84 -12.50 -5.32 6.57
CA ALA A 84 -13.23 -4.68 5.48
C ALA A 84 -13.06 -3.15 5.45
N LEU A 85 -12.85 -2.61 4.26
CA LEU A 85 -12.74 -1.17 4.05
C LEU A 85 -14.11 -0.53 4.27
N LYS A 86 -14.13 0.56 5.03
CA LYS A 86 -15.34 1.37 5.16
C LYS A 86 -15.61 2.05 3.81
N PRO A 87 -16.89 2.24 3.42
CA PRO A 87 -17.22 3.01 2.22
C PRO A 87 -16.59 4.41 2.27
N GLY A 88 -16.00 4.84 1.15
CA GLY A 88 -15.40 6.17 1.01
C GLY A 88 -13.88 6.25 1.23
N PHE A 89 -13.21 5.15 1.57
CA PHE A 89 -11.74 5.10 1.71
C PHE A 89 -10.99 4.89 0.38
N GLY A 90 -11.72 4.81 -0.74
CA GLY A 90 -11.15 4.63 -2.07
C GLY A 90 -10.82 3.17 -2.41
N PHE A 91 -10.26 2.98 -3.60
CA PHE A 91 -9.84 1.67 -4.10
C PHE A 91 -8.67 1.10 -3.25
N PRO A 92 -8.50 -0.24 -3.13
CA PRO A 92 -7.44 -0.84 -2.31
C PRO A 92 -6.03 -0.32 -2.59
N ALA A 93 -5.69 0.04 -3.84
CA ALA A 93 -4.38 0.63 -4.15
C ALA A 93 -4.13 1.97 -3.43
N PHE A 94 -5.16 2.79 -3.21
CA PHE A 94 -5.06 4.06 -2.49
C PHE A 94 -5.16 3.85 -0.97
N SER A 95 -6.17 3.13 -0.51
CA SER A 95 -6.35 2.87 0.94
C SER A 95 -5.24 1.99 1.54
N GLY A 96 -4.51 1.25 0.70
CA GLY A 96 -3.36 0.45 1.05
C GLY A 96 -2.02 1.06 0.64
N ILE A 97 -1.98 2.33 0.20
CA ILE A 97 -0.80 2.97 -0.40
C ILE A 97 0.42 2.92 0.51
N ALA A 98 0.25 2.96 1.83
CA ALA A 98 1.32 2.78 2.80
C ALA A 98 2.24 1.57 2.53
N ARG A 99 1.67 0.45 2.06
CA ARG A 99 2.50 -0.72 1.71
C ARG A 99 3.27 -0.53 0.40
N LEU A 100 2.73 0.23 -0.55
CA LEU A 100 3.46 0.62 -1.75
C LEU A 100 4.57 1.64 -1.40
N SER A 101 4.33 2.56 -0.47
CA SER A 101 5.34 3.50 0.04
C SER A 101 6.57 2.78 0.58
N TRP A 102 6.37 1.68 1.33
CA TRP A 102 7.47 0.84 1.81
C TRP A 102 8.30 0.29 0.65
N LEU A 103 7.66 -0.30 -0.36
CA LEU A 103 8.37 -0.90 -1.49
C LEU A 103 9.16 0.16 -2.27
N VAL A 104 8.58 1.36 -2.44
CA VAL A 104 9.25 2.47 -3.15
C VAL A 104 10.42 3.05 -2.34
N ASP A 105 10.29 3.21 -1.01
CA ASP A 105 11.41 3.71 -0.17
C ASP A 105 12.54 2.66 -0.03
N LEU A 106 12.22 1.35 -0.08
CA LEU A 106 13.23 0.29 0.02
C LEU A 106 13.93 -0.02 -1.32
N PHE A 107 13.19 0.00 -2.43
CA PHE A 107 13.67 -0.52 -3.72
C PHE A 107 13.66 0.52 -4.85
N GLY A 108 13.28 1.76 -4.57
CA GLY A 108 13.20 2.84 -5.56
C GLY A 108 11.93 2.78 -6.42
N GLU A 109 11.98 3.44 -7.57
CA GLU A 109 10.84 3.50 -8.49
C GLU A 109 10.46 2.10 -9.02
N LEU A 110 9.15 1.82 -9.03
CA LEU A 110 8.58 0.54 -9.42
C LEU A 110 7.66 0.72 -10.63
N SER A 111 7.77 -0.18 -11.60
CA SER A 111 6.87 -0.29 -12.75
C SER A 111 5.82 -1.38 -12.50
N VAL A 112 4.58 -1.17 -12.91
CA VAL A 112 3.52 -2.18 -12.80
C VAL A 112 3.55 -3.08 -14.04
N ARG A 113 3.76 -4.39 -13.84
CA ARG A 113 3.69 -5.41 -14.90
C ARG A 113 2.28 -5.94 -15.11
N ALA A 114 1.59 -6.24 -14.00
CA ALA A 114 0.22 -6.76 -14.02
C ALA A 114 -0.50 -6.41 -12.73
N ALA A 115 -1.83 -6.28 -12.78
CA ALA A 115 -2.66 -6.15 -11.59
C ALA A 115 -4.00 -6.85 -11.78
N THR A 116 -4.46 -7.56 -10.75
CA THR A 116 -5.77 -8.21 -10.71
C THR A 116 -6.53 -7.76 -9.47
N PHE A 117 -7.86 -7.73 -9.60
CA PHE A 117 -8.75 -7.42 -8.50
C PHE A 117 -9.91 -8.42 -8.48
N GLU A 118 -10.11 -9.04 -7.33
CA GLU A 118 -11.14 -10.04 -7.06
C GLU A 118 -12.03 -9.51 -5.94
N GLU A 119 -13.34 -9.59 -6.10
CA GLU A 119 -14.31 -9.17 -5.09
C GLU A 119 -15.44 -10.21 -4.97
N ASP A 120 -15.73 -10.61 -3.73
CA ASP A 120 -16.94 -11.33 -3.37
C ASP A 120 -17.72 -10.50 -2.35
N ALA A 121 -18.67 -9.72 -2.86
CA ALA A 121 -19.52 -8.85 -2.06
C ALA A 121 -20.39 -9.63 -1.06
N LYS A 122 -20.74 -10.90 -1.34
CA LYS A 122 -21.56 -11.73 -0.43
C LYS A 122 -20.76 -12.17 0.79
N GLN A 123 -19.48 -12.44 0.60
CA GLN A 123 -18.55 -12.82 1.68
C GLN A 123 -17.83 -11.61 2.30
N GLY A 124 -18.03 -10.41 1.75
CA GLY A 124 -17.33 -9.19 2.16
C GLY A 124 -15.81 -9.34 1.99
N TYR A 125 -15.40 -9.97 0.89
CA TYR A 125 -14.03 -10.26 0.54
C TYR A 125 -13.60 -9.41 -0.65
N SER A 126 -12.40 -8.86 -0.58
CA SER A 126 -11.74 -8.31 -1.77
C SER A 126 -10.24 -8.58 -1.71
N LYS A 127 -9.64 -8.90 -2.85
CA LYS A 127 -8.20 -9.09 -2.99
C LYS A 127 -7.70 -8.32 -4.21
N MET A 128 -6.63 -7.56 -4.00
CA MET A 128 -5.85 -6.97 -5.07
C MET A 128 -4.49 -7.64 -5.11
N THR A 129 -4.06 -8.03 -6.30
CA THR A 129 -2.71 -8.55 -6.54
C THR A 129 -2.05 -7.65 -7.58
N ALA A 130 -0.83 -7.19 -7.33
CA ALA A 130 -0.04 -6.44 -8.32
C ALA A 130 1.36 -7.06 -8.45
N GLN A 131 1.84 -7.18 -9.68
CA GLN A 131 3.21 -7.56 -10.01
C GLN A 131 3.97 -6.28 -10.35
N LEU A 132 5.02 -6.01 -9.59
CA LEU A 132 5.84 -4.81 -9.70
C LEU A 132 7.26 -5.18 -10.12
N LEU A 133 7.89 -4.33 -10.92
CA LEU A 133 9.26 -4.46 -11.39
C LEU A 133 10.09 -3.30 -10.86
N THR A 134 11.27 -3.58 -10.32
CA THR A 134 12.28 -2.58 -9.97
C THR A 134 12.95 -2.01 -11.23
N SER A 135 13.57 -0.83 -11.12
CA SER A 135 14.23 -0.14 -12.23
C SER A 135 15.37 -0.92 -12.89
N ASP A 136 16.03 -1.82 -12.15
CA ASP A 136 17.03 -2.75 -12.68
C ASP A 136 16.42 -3.92 -13.51
N SER A 137 15.11 -3.93 -13.69
CA SER A 137 14.33 -4.75 -14.64
C SER A 137 14.50 -6.27 -14.48
N LYS A 138 14.87 -6.74 -13.29
CA LYS A 138 15.15 -8.18 -13.05
C LYS A 138 14.28 -8.85 -12.00
N LEU A 139 13.49 -8.10 -11.24
CA LEU A 139 12.96 -8.56 -9.95
C LEU A 139 11.44 -8.39 -9.89
N ASP A 140 10.72 -9.50 -9.78
CA ASP A 140 9.27 -9.51 -9.61
C ASP A 140 8.94 -9.36 -8.11
N ILE A 141 8.23 -8.27 -7.75
CA ILE A 141 7.61 -8.12 -6.43
C ILE A 141 6.12 -8.39 -6.57
N ILE A 142 5.62 -9.41 -5.86
CA ILE A 142 4.19 -9.70 -5.81
C ILE A 142 3.57 -9.02 -4.58
N PHE A 143 2.74 -8.03 -4.84
CA PHE A 143 2.02 -7.29 -3.82
C PHE A 143 0.60 -7.82 -3.65
N PHE A 144 0.24 -8.21 -2.44
CA PHE A 144 -1.11 -8.66 -2.08
C PHE A 144 -1.76 -7.72 -1.07
N LEU A 145 -2.94 -7.23 -1.39
CA LEU A 145 -3.85 -6.63 -0.42
C LEU A 145 -5.09 -7.50 -0.31
N THR A 146 -5.35 -8.04 0.87
CA THR A 146 -6.56 -8.82 1.14
C THR A 146 -7.40 -8.13 2.21
N LYS A 147 -8.71 -8.06 1.99
CA LYS A 147 -9.68 -7.49 2.92
C LYS A 147 -10.78 -8.50 3.18
N LEU A 148 -11.05 -8.75 4.46
CA LEU A 148 -12.05 -9.72 4.92
C LEU A 148 -13.02 -9.04 5.88
N HIS A 149 -14.32 -9.34 5.74
CA HIS A 149 -15.36 -8.91 6.66
C HIS A 149 -15.40 -9.74 7.95
N TYR A 150 -14.89 -10.98 7.91
CA TYR A 150 -14.80 -11.87 9.08
C TYR A 150 -13.48 -11.70 9.84
N LYS A 151 -13.55 -11.63 11.19
CA LYS A 151 -12.39 -11.80 12.06
C LYS A 151 -11.81 -13.20 11.82
N CYS A 152 -10.70 -13.30 11.09
CA CYS A 152 -9.92 -14.53 11.07
C CYS A 152 -9.43 -14.79 12.51
N PRO A 153 -9.66 -15.98 13.10
CA PRO A 153 -9.35 -16.26 14.51
C PRO A 153 -7.85 -16.20 14.85
N LEU A 154 -6.96 -16.17 13.84
CA LEU A 154 -5.51 -15.94 14.00
C LEU A 154 -5.10 -14.45 13.91
N HIS A 155 -6.01 -13.55 13.54
CA HIS A 155 -5.72 -12.15 13.17
C HIS A 155 -6.38 -11.15 14.14
N GLY A 156 -6.04 -11.27 15.42
CA GLY A 156 -6.20 -10.18 16.36
C GLY A 156 -5.20 -9.06 16.04
N LYS A 157 -5.71 -7.93 15.54
CA LYS A 157 -5.00 -6.71 15.10
C LYS A 157 -4.37 -6.82 13.71
N ASN A 158 -4.47 -5.74 12.91
CA ASN A 158 -3.88 -5.61 11.58
C ASN A 158 -2.41 -6.05 11.62
N LYS A 159 -2.08 -7.21 11.04
CA LYS A 159 -0.71 -7.71 10.97
C LYS A 159 -0.23 -7.62 9.55
N LEU A 160 0.93 -7.00 9.37
CA LEU A 160 1.70 -7.10 8.14
C LEU A 160 2.32 -8.50 8.09
N LEU A 161 2.16 -9.20 6.97
CA LEU A 161 2.84 -10.47 6.72
C LEU A 161 3.79 -10.26 5.54
N LEU A 162 5.08 -10.11 5.84
CA LEU A 162 6.12 -10.18 4.82
C LEU A 162 6.27 -11.66 4.45
N VAL A 163 5.76 -12.05 3.29
CA VAL A 163 5.85 -13.43 2.80
C VAL A 163 7.05 -13.48 1.86
N GLY A 164 8.22 -13.87 2.37
CA GLY A 164 9.39 -14.15 1.53
C GLY A 164 10.01 -12.91 0.87
N PHE A 165 11.05 -12.36 1.50
CA PHE A 165 12.12 -11.70 0.77
C PHE A 165 13.26 -12.71 0.67
N SER A 166 13.42 -13.35 -0.49
CA SER A 166 14.60 -14.18 -0.80
C SER A 166 15.74 -13.24 -1.19
N LEU A 167 16.32 -12.60 -0.17
CA LEU A 167 17.62 -11.94 -0.27
C LEU A 167 18.72 -13.02 -0.16
N LEU A 168 19.97 -12.71 -0.49
CA LEU A 168 21.14 -13.61 -0.36
C LEU A 168 21.41 -14.16 1.08
N ALA A 169 20.50 -13.98 2.03
CA ALA A 169 20.36 -14.80 3.23
C ALA A 169 18.86 -15.08 3.48
N LYS A 170 18.47 -16.37 3.53
CA LYS A 170 17.09 -16.82 3.78
C LYS A 170 16.53 -16.20 5.06
N ILE A 171 15.51 -15.36 4.93
CA ILE A 171 14.71 -14.87 6.07
C ILE A 171 13.62 -15.93 6.35
N PRO A 172 13.48 -16.44 7.59
CA PRO A 172 12.51 -17.49 7.89
C PRO A 172 11.07 -16.99 7.79
N LEU A 173 10.20 -17.80 7.15
CA LEU A 173 8.77 -17.52 6.99
C LEU A 173 8.06 -17.43 8.36
N ALA A 174 7.24 -16.40 8.52
CA ALA A 174 6.26 -16.35 9.62
C ALA A 174 5.12 -17.35 9.37
N LYS A 175 4.64 -18.00 10.44
CA LYS A 175 3.61 -19.06 10.39
C LYS A 175 2.32 -18.58 9.72
N GLU A 176 1.90 -19.29 8.68
CA GLU A 176 0.78 -18.95 7.80
C GLU A 176 -0.58 -19.46 8.31
N CYS A 177 -1.67 -18.77 7.96
CA CYS A 177 -3.03 -19.19 8.25
C CYS A 177 -3.56 -20.14 7.14
N PRO A 178 -4.12 -21.32 7.47
CA PRO A 178 -4.63 -22.28 6.48
C PRO A 178 -5.73 -21.75 5.55
N VAL A 179 -6.44 -20.69 5.96
CA VAL A 179 -7.48 -20.03 5.14
C VAL A 179 -6.85 -19.13 4.07
N CYS A 180 -5.72 -18.49 4.37
CA CYS A 180 -4.94 -17.71 3.41
C CYS A 180 -4.24 -18.63 2.40
N LEU A 181 -3.72 -19.78 2.86
CA LEU A 181 -3.11 -20.82 2.01
C LEU A 181 -4.08 -21.33 0.93
N LYS A 182 -5.31 -21.67 1.32
CA LYS A 182 -6.30 -22.22 0.37
C LYS A 182 -6.73 -21.21 -0.70
N ALA A 183 -6.57 -19.91 -0.46
CA ALA A 183 -6.84 -18.86 -1.44
C ALA A 183 -5.65 -18.61 -2.39
N THR A 184 -4.42 -18.88 -1.96
CA THR A 184 -3.20 -18.83 -2.79
C THR A 184 -2.96 -20.12 -3.58
N GLU A 185 -3.22 -21.29 -3.01
CA GLU A 185 -2.97 -22.60 -3.64
C GLU A 185 -3.93 -22.92 -4.78
N LYS A 186 -5.17 -22.40 -4.77
CA LYS A 186 -6.16 -22.68 -5.82
C LYS A 186 -5.86 -22.03 -7.17
N HIS A 187 -4.95 -21.08 -7.25
CA HIS A 187 -4.69 -20.31 -8.48
C HIS A 187 -3.25 -20.44 -9.02
N LEU A 188 -2.42 -21.29 -8.41
CA LEU A 188 -1.10 -21.69 -8.94
C LEU A 188 -1.17 -22.99 -9.79
N GLN A 189 -2.37 -23.51 -10.06
CA GLN A 189 -2.60 -24.70 -10.89
C GLN A 189 -3.25 -24.42 -12.26
N HIS A 190 -3.20 -23.18 -12.77
CA HIS A 190 -3.53 -22.90 -14.16
C HIS A 190 -2.58 -21.88 -14.78
#